data_AF-A0AAU1VUF1-F1
#
_entry.id   AF-A0AAU1VUF1-F1
#
_cell.length_a   1.000
_cell.length_b   1.000
_cell.length_c   1.000
_cell.angle_alpha   90.00
_cell.angle_beta   90.00
_cell.angle_gamma   90.00
#
_symmetry.space_group_name_H-M   'P 1'
#
loop_
_entity.id
_entity.type
_entity.pdbx_description
1 polymer ?
#
loop_
_entity_poly.entity_id
_entity_poly.type
_entity_poly.pdbx_seq_one_letter_code
_entity_poly.pdbx_strand_id
1 'polypeptide(L)'
;MLSLPVDSRWESLRRRFSADSYVALPGLIGPAGLAALVGEARRLESDAVRRDFRMPCTADSPRHMTTLGGHRIARASPLITRLYEDRELMRLLSSLLGETVVAVHDPVERHVLNVLHRPGDTHGAHTDDYPLALVLFLEAPTHPADGGLLAFHPGSDLEGLDAPGARLVHHRSGDGYLLRSDRTAHRVTPLGRPGLRRTVLNFAYTTPGRQGTTAPSASLLYD
;
A
#
# COMPACT_ATOMS: atom_id res chain seq x y z
N MET A 1 -15.57 9.72 -3.42
CA MET A 1 -14.11 9.83 -3.15
C MET A 1 -13.32 8.96 -4.11
N LEU A 2 -13.68 7.67 -4.23
CA LEU A 2 -13.14 6.78 -5.24
C LEU A 2 -13.97 6.81 -6.54
N SER A 3 -13.33 6.45 -7.64
CA SER A 3 -13.90 6.20 -8.97
C SER A 3 -13.80 4.69 -9.24
N LEU A 4 -14.66 3.91 -8.58
CA LEU A 4 -14.59 2.45 -8.68
C LEU A 4 -14.85 1.98 -10.12
N PRO A 5 -14.17 0.92 -10.58
CA PRO A 5 -14.47 0.32 -11.87
C PRO A 5 -15.91 -0.20 -11.88
N VAL A 6 -16.61 -0.03 -13.00
CA VAL A 6 -17.96 -0.60 -13.20
C VAL A 6 -17.94 -2.12 -13.06
N ASP A 7 -19.02 -2.69 -12.52
CA ASP A 7 -19.15 -4.13 -12.20
C ASP A 7 -18.81 -5.06 -13.38
N SER A 8 -19.10 -4.65 -14.62
CA SER A 8 -18.77 -5.42 -15.82
C SER A 8 -17.26 -5.66 -16.02
N ARG A 9 -16.39 -4.87 -15.38
CA ARG A 9 -14.93 -5.04 -15.41
C ARG A 9 -14.39 -5.94 -14.30
N TRP A 10 -15.18 -6.24 -13.28
CA TRP A 10 -14.70 -6.91 -12.07
C TRP A 10 -14.19 -8.32 -12.35
N GLU A 11 -14.87 -9.05 -13.22
CA GLU A 11 -14.48 -10.41 -13.59
C GLU A 11 -13.13 -10.44 -14.32
N SER A 12 -12.85 -9.46 -15.18
CA SER A 12 -11.53 -9.33 -15.81
C SER A 12 -10.43 -8.94 -14.81
N LEU A 13 -10.76 -8.09 -13.84
CA LEU A 13 -9.82 -7.69 -12.78
C LEU A 13 -9.54 -8.85 -11.82
N ARG A 14 -10.57 -9.62 -11.45
CA ARG A 14 -10.47 -10.85 -10.66
C ARG A 14 -9.53 -11.84 -11.33
N ARG A 15 -9.73 -12.18 -12.61
CA ARG A 15 -8.83 -13.10 -13.33
C ARG A 15 -7.38 -12.66 -13.31
N ARG A 16 -7.13 -11.36 -13.53
CA ARG A 16 -5.77 -10.79 -13.43
C ARG A 16 -5.21 -10.90 -12.04
N PHE A 17 -5.98 -10.51 -11.02
CA PHE A 17 -5.53 -10.60 -9.63
C PHE A 17 -5.22 -12.03 -9.21
N SER A 18 -6.05 -13.00 -9.60
CA SER A 18 -5.83 -14.42 -9.33
C SER A 18 -4.58 -14.97 -10.02
N ALA A 19 -4.27 -14.51 -11.24
CA ALA A 19 -3.09 -14.97 -11.98
C ALA A 19 -1.80 -14.29 -11.49
N ASP A 20 -1.86 -12.98 -11.23
CA ASP A 20 -0.69 -12.15 -11.05
C ASP A 20 -0.40 -11.80 -9.58
N SER A 21 -1.29 -12.16 -8.65
CA SER A 21 -1.27 -11.68 -7.27
C SER A 21 -1.33 -10.16 -7.15
N TYR A 22 -1.62 -9.46 -8.24
CA TYR A 22 -1.55 -8.01 -8.38
C TYR A 22 -2.58 -7.54 -9.39
N VAL A 23 -3.22 -6.40 -9.12
CA VAL A 23 -4.03 -5.72 -10.13
C VAL A 23 -3.93 -4.20 -9.98
N ALA A 24 -3.65 -3.53 -11.10
CA ALA A 24 -3.65 -2.07 -11.18
C ALA A 24 -5.07 -1.52 -11.23
N LEU A 25 -5.30 -0.43 -10.51
CA LEU A 25 -6.55 0.31 -10.44
C LEU A 25 -6.27 1.78 -10.81
N PRO A 26 -6.02 2.07 -12.11
CA PRO A 26 -5.65 3.41 -12.54
C PRO A 26 -6.78 4.40 -12.32
N GLY A 27 -6.46 5.59 -11.80
CA GLY A 27 -7.46 6.62 -11.48
C GLY A 27 -8.51 6.20 -10.46
N LEU A 28 -8.21 5.23 -9.59
CA LEU A 28 -9.12 4.76 -8.53
C LEU A 28 -9.55 5.90 -7.62
N ILE A 29 -8.69 6.89 -7.40
CA ILE A 29 -9.04 8.11 -6.67
C ILE A 29 -9.45 9.17 -7.69
N GLY A 30 -10.71 9.61 -7.63
CA GLY A 30 -11.18 10.70 -8.50
C GLY A 30 -10.52 12.03 -8.15
N PRO A 31 -10.51 13.04 -9.05
CA PRO A 31 -9.78 14.29 -8.84
C PRO A 31 -10.11 15.02 -7.53
N ALA A 32 -11.41 15.11 -7.17
CA ALA A 32 -11.85 15.70 -5.91
C ALA A 32 -11.41 14.88 -4.69
N GLY A 33 -11.43 13.55 -4.80
CA GLY A 33 -10.96 12.65 -3.75
C GLY A 33 -9.45 12.77 -3.54
N LEU A 34 -8.69 12.88 -4.64
CA LEU A 34 -7.25 13.06 -4.59
C LEU A 34 -6.88 14.37 -3.90
N ALA A 35 -7.52 15.48 -4.27
CA ALA A 35 -7.30 16.78 -3.62
C ALA A 35 -7.60 16.72 -2.11
N ALA A 36 -8.72 16.11 -1.72
CA ALA A 36 -9.09 15.97 -0.32
C ALA A 36 -8.10 15.10 0.47
N LEU A 37 -7.71 13.94 -0.07
CA LEU A 37 -6.78 13.02 0.58
C LEU A 37 -5.36 13.58 0.64
N VAL A 38 -4.90 14.32 -0.37
CA VAL A 38 -3.60 15.03 -0.33
C VAL A 38 -3.61 16.09 0.77
N GLY A 39 -4.67 16.89 0.86
CA GLY A 39 -4.81 17.89 1.92
C GLY A 39 -4.78 17.26 3.31
N GLU A 40 -5.51 16.16 3.48
CA GLU A 40 -5.56 15.43 4.74
C GLU A 40 -4.24 14.74 5.10
N ALA A 41 -3.57 14.10 4.13
CA ALA A 41 -2.27 13.48 4.34
C ALA A 41 -1.22 14.50 4.74
N ARG A 42 -1.19 15.69 4.12
CA ARG A 42 -0.27 16.78 4.50
C ARG A 42 -0.53 17.28 5.91
N ARG A 43 -1.80 17.37 6.33
CA ARG A 43 -2.15 17.74 7.70
C ARG A 43 -1.63 16.69 8.70
N LEU A 44 -1.84 15.40 8.39
CA LEU A 44 -1.40 14.28 9.23
C LEU A 44 0.11 14.06 9.23
N GLU A 45 0.83 14.49 8.19
CA GLU A 45 2.30 14.35 8.12
C GLU A 45 3.02 15.07 9.26
N SER A 46 2.41 16.13 9.83
CA SER A 46 2.93 16.82 11.03
C SER A 46 3.04 15.91 12.26
N ASP A 47 2.22 14.87 12.32
CA ASP A 47 2.22 13.84 13.36
C ASP A 47 3.08 12.63 12.99
N ALA A 48 3.49 12.51 11.73
CA ALA A 48 4.19 11.33 11.23
C ALA A 48 5.65 11.26 11.70
N VAL A 49 6.17 10.04 11.84
CA VAL A 49 7.50 9.78 12.40
C VAL A 49 8.44 9.33 11.29
N ARG A 50 9.63 9.94 11.23
CA ARG A 50 10.69 9.47 10.34
C ARG A 50 11.25 8.14 10.85
N ARG A 51 11.34 7.17 9.95
CA ARG A 51 11.92 5.85 10.16
C ARG A 51 13.15 5.71 9.28
N ASP A 52 14.27 5.44 9.92
CA ASP A 52 15.58 5.21 9.31
C ASP A 52 16.25 4.02 10.00
N PHE A 53 15.84 2.81 9.63
CA PHE A 53 16.37 1.59 10.24
C PHE A 53 16.36 0.42 9.26
N ARG A 54 16.95 -0.71 9.68
CA ARG A 54 16.88 -1.99 8.98
C ARG A 54 15.95 -2.92 9.74
N MET A 55 15.02 -3.55 9.04
CA MET A 55 14.00 -4.41 9.63
C MET A 55 14.57 -5.83 9.84
N PRO A 56 14.83 -6.28 11.09
CA PRO A 56 15.54 -7.54 11.33
C PRO A 56 14.78 -8.77 10.82
N CYS A 57 13.45 -8.75 10.92
CA CYS A 57 12.60 -9.86 10.49
C CYS A 57 12.41 -9.96 8.96
N THR A 58 12.99 -9.05 8.17
CA THR A 58 12.90 -9.07 6.70
C THR A 58 14.28 -8.97 6.06
N ALA A 59 15.20 -9.85 6.49
CA ALA A 59 16.59 -9.93 6.00
C ALA A 59 17.33 -8.57 6.07
N ASP A 60 17.14 -7.84 7.17
CA ASP A 60 17.73 -6.51 7.40
C ASP A 60 17.45 -5.50 6.29
N SER A 61 16.31 -5.61 5.61
CA SER A 61 15.93 -4.72 4.52
C SER A 61 15.63 -3.29 5.04
N PRO A 62 15.97 -2.24 4.27
CA PRO A 62 15.89 -0.86 4.75
C PRO A 62 14.44 -0.37 4.91
N ARG A 63 14.24 0.52 5.87
CA ARG A 63 13.05 1.37 6.02
C ARG A 63 13.54 2.81 6.13
N HIS A 64 13.40 3.55 5.04
CA HIS A 64 13.77 4.96 4.93
C HIS A 64 12.55 5.73 4.44
N MET A 65 11.70 6.14 5.38
CA MET A 65 10.39 6.73 5.08
C MET A 65 9.82 7.46 6.30
N THR A 66 8.86 8.33 6.08
CA THR A 66 8.05 8.92 7.16
C THR A 66 6.71 8.20 7.22
N THR A 67 6.32 7.70 8.39
CA THR A 67 5.14 6.84 8.56
C THR A 67 4.19 7.37 9.62
N LEU A 68 2.90 7.03 9.48
CA LEU A 68 1.90 7.23 10.52
C LEU A 68 0.98 6.01 10.59
N GLY A 69 0.87 5.41 11.78
CA GLY A 69 0.03 4.24 12.03
C GLY A 69 -1.47 4.53 12.03
N GLY A 70 -2.25 3.49 11.75
CA GLY A 70 -3.71 3.53 11.67
C GLY A 70 -4.39 3.99 12.96
N HIS A 71 -3.78 3.73 14.12
CA HIS A 71 -4.35 4.11 15.42
C HIS A 71 -4.29 5.63 15.61
N ARG A 72 -3.28 6.31 15.06
CA ARG A 72 -3.18 7.78 15.06
C ARG A 72 -4.07 8.38 13.98
N ILE A 73 -4.07 7.78 12.78
CA ILE A 73 -4.95 8.19 11.68
C ILE A 73 -6.42 8.12 12.11
N ALA A 74 -6.85 7.04 12.77
CA ALA A 74 -8.24 6.87 13.20
C ALA A 74 -8.72 7.92 14.20
N ARG A 75 -7.84 8.41 15.07
CA ARG A 75 -8.17 9.51 15.99
C ARG A 75 -8.23 10.86 15.28
N ALA A 76 -7.35 11.07 14.31
CA ALA A 76 -7.14 12.37 13.70
C ALA A 76 -7.96 12.59 12.42
N SER A 77 -8.37 11.53 11.72
CA SER A 77 -8.93 11.59 10.37
C SER A 77 -10.14 10.67 10.17
N PRO A 78 -11.35 11.18 10.44
CA PRO A 78 -12.58 10.48 10.04
C PRO A 78 -12.66 10.25 8.53
N LEU A 79 -12.00 11.07 7.72
CA LEU A 79 -11.98 10.94 6.27
C LEU A 79 -11.31 9.63 5.82
N ILE A 80 -10.09 9.36 6.29
CA ILE A 80 -9.35 8.16 5.91
C ILE A 80 -9.96 6.92 6.53
N THR A 81 -10.43 6.99 7.79
CA THR A 81 -11.08 5.84 8.43
C THR A 81 -12.38 5.43 7.73
N ARG A 82 -13.24 6.39 7.35
CA ARG A 82 -14.45 6.06 6.57
C ARG A 82 -14.12 5.50 5.20
N LEU A 83 -13.03 5.96 4.58
CA LEU A 83 -12.57 5.39 3.29
C LEU A 83 -12.13 3.93 3.46
N TYR A 84 -11.39 3.64 4.52
CA TYR A 84 -10.94 2.29 4.84
C TYR A 84 -12.12 1.33 5.05
N GLU A 85 -13.19 1.82 5.69
CA GLU A 85 -14.40 1.05 6.01
C GLU A 85 -15.49 1.15 4.92
N ASP A 86 -15.17 1.72 3.76
CA ASP A 86 -16.15 1.93 2.70
C ASP A 86 -16.69 0.59 2.16
N ARG A 87 -18.02 0.43 2.24
CA ARG A 87 -18.68 -0.84 1.89
C ARG A 87 -18.57 -1.17 0.41
N GLU A 88 -18.58 -0.18 -0.47
CA GLU A 88 -18.45 -0.43 -1.92
C GLU A 88 -17.03 -0.86 -2.27
N LEU A 89 -16.03 -0.23 -1.65
CA LEU A 89 -14.64 -0.65 -1.76
C LEU A 89 -14.48 -2.10 -1.28
N MET A 90 -14.98 -2.43 -0.09
CA MET A 90 -14.90 -3.81 0.44
C MET A 90 -15.65 -4.81 -0.44
N ARG A 91 -16.76 -4.42 -1.07
CA ARG A 91 -17.49 -5.24 -2.07
C ARG A 91 -16.63 -5.52 -3.30
N LEU A 92 -15.96 -4.50 -3.83
CA LEU A 92 -15.01 -4.66 -4.92
C LEU A 92 -13.89 -5.62 -4.51
N LEU A 93 -13.23 -5.39 -3.38
CA LEU A 93 -12.14 -6.24 -2.90
C LEU A 93 -12.58 -7.69 -2.72
N SER A 94 -13.77 -7.91 -2.15
CA SER A 94 -14.37 -9.24 -2.02
C SER A 94 -14.61 -9.91 -3.37
N SER A 95 -15.07 -9.16 -4.37
CA SER A 95 -15.25 -9.70 -5.73
C SER A 95 -13.92 -10.06 -6.40
N LEU A 96 -12.90 -9.23 -6.24
CA LEU A 96 -11.57 -9.45 -6.83
C LEU A 96 -10.86 -10.63 -6.18
N LEU A 97 -10.98 -10.75 -4.85
CA LEU A 97 -10.40 -11.85 -4.10
C LEU A 97 -11.18 -13.16 -4.30
N GLY A 98 -12.52 -13.08 -4.38
CA GLY A 98 -13.42 -14.22 -4.51
C GLY A 98 -13.90 -14.86 -3.23
N GLU A 99 -13.67 -14.20 -2.09
CA GLU A 99 -14.22 -14.52 -0.78
C GLU A 99 -14.52 -13.21 -0.04
N THR A 100 -15.13 -13.32 1.14
CA THR A 100 -15.48 -12.12 1.92
C THR A 100 -14.22 -11.43 2.45
N VAL A 101 -14.06 -10.16 2.10
CA VAL A 101 -13.04 -9.27 2.66
C VAL A 101 -13.60 -8.51 3.84
N VAL A 102 -12.82 -8.45 4.92
CA VAL A 102 -13.11 -7.72 6.15
C VAL A 102 -11.97 -6.78 6.51
N ALA A 103 -12.29 -5.76 7.31
CA ALA A 103 -11.29 -4.91 7.92
C ALA A 103 -10.41 -5.71 8.90
N VAL A 104 -9.15 -5.29 8.99
CA VAL A 104 -8.18 -5.75 9.97
C VAL A 104 -8.49 -5.14 11.33
N HIS A 105 -8.44 -5.97 12.38
CA HIS A 105 -8.66 -5.53 13.75
C HIS A 105 -7.46 -4.82 14.37
N ASP A 106 -6.23 -5.17 13.96
CA ASP A 106 -5.01 -4.51 14.43
C ASP A 106 -5.12 -2.99 14.17
N PRO A 107 -5.14 -2.16 15.23
CA PRO A 107 -5.28 -0.73 15.07
C PRO A 107 -4.04 -0.09 14.43
N VAL A 108 -2.87 -0.72 14.46
CA VAL A 108 -1.60 -0.14 14.04
C VAL A 108 -1.45 -0.15 12.52
N GLU A 109 -1.60 -1.29 11.85
CA GLU A 109 -1.27 -1.41 10.42
C GLU A 109 -2.46 -1.40 9.43
N ARG A 110 -3.70 -1.45 9.94
CA ARG A 110 -4.92 -1.52 9.10
C ARG A 110 -5.06 -0.45 8.01
N HIS A 111 -4.64 0.79 8.29
CA HIS A 111 -4.64 1.88 7.32
C HIS A 111 -3.56 2.90 7.66
N VAL A 112 -2.43 2.83 6.98
CA VAL A 112 -1.22 3.60 7.31
C VAL A 112 -0.91 4.64 6.23
N LEU A 113 -0.21 5.70 6.63
CA LEU A 113 0.35 6.71 5.73
C LEU A 113 1.85 6.47 5.60
N ASN A 114 2.34 6.37 4.36
CA ASN A 114 3.76 6.22 4.05
C ASN A 114 4.20 7.33 3.10
N VAL A 115 5.26 8.05 3.48
CA VAL A 115 5.83 9.17 2.73
C VAL A 115 7.31 8.91 2.47
N LEU A 116 7.68 8.84 1.19
CA LEU A 116 9.07 8.93 0.73
C LEU A 116 9.28 10.34 0.18
N HIS A 117 10.29 11.05 0.68
CA HIS A 117 10.53 12.45 0.29
C HIS A 117 12.01 12.86 0.24
N ARG A 118 12.94 11.93 0.53
CA ARG A 118 14.39 12.14 0.39
C ARG A 118 14.97 11.19 -0.66
N PRO A 119 16.08 11.56 -1.32
CA PRO A 119 16.85 10.63 -2.14
C PRO A 119 17.23 9.40 -1.32
N GLY A 120 17.11 8.21 -1.93
CA GLY A 120 17.38 6.94 -1.25
C GLY A 120 16.22 6.40 -0.41
N ASP A 121 15.17 7.19 -0.15
CA ASP A 121 13.99 6.70 0.58
C ASP A 121 13.37 5.48 -0.12
N THR A 122 13.04 4.46 0.67
CA THR A 122 12.60 3.15 0.19
C THR A 122 11.77 2.44 1.26
N HIS A 123 10.89 1.55 0.78
CA HIS A 123 10.32 0.47 1.57
C HIS A 123 10.99 -0.83 1.12
N GLY A 124 11.95 -1.33 1.88
CA GLY A 124 12.73 -2.52 1.55
C GLY A 124 11.89 -3.78 1.40
N ALA A 125 12.52 -4.85 0.90
CA ALA A 125 11.89 -6.14 0.63
C ALA A 125 11.15 -6.70 1.85
N HIS A 126 9.89 -7.09 1.65
CA HIS A 126 9.05 -7.75 2.64
C HIS A 126 7.86 -8.49 2.00
N THR A 127 7.16 -9.26 2.83
CA THR A 127 5.77 -9.67 2.67
C THR A 127 4.98 -9.08 3.84
N ASP A 128 3.67 -8.95 3.68
CA ASP A 128 2.80 -8.46 4.75
C ASP A 128 2.22 -9.62 5.58
N ASP A 129 1.80 -9.31 6.81
CA ASP A 129 1.07 -10.26 7.65
C ASP A 129 -0.35 -10.50 7.13
N TYR A 130 -1.00 -9.45 6.61
CA TYR A 130 -2.36 -9.53 6.10
C TYR A 130 -2.43 -9.86 4.60
N PRO A 131 -3.48 -10.59 4.16
CA PRO A 131 -3.58 -11.10 2.80
C PRO A 131 -3.60 -10.05 1.69
N LEU A 132 -4.17 -8.88 1.98
CA LEU A 132 -4.45 -7.86 0.99
C LEU A 132 -3.86 -6.52 1.40
N ALA A 133 -3.06 -5.94 0.51
CA ALA A 133 -2.66 -4.54 0.57
C ALA A 133 -3.30 -3.78 -0.59
N LEU A 134 -4.17 -2.82 -0.26
CA LEU A 134 -4.66 -1.81 -1.20
C LEU A 134 -3.85 -0.53 -1.00
N VAL A 135 -3.04 -0.18 -2.00
CA VAL A 135 -2.19 1.01 -1.94
C VAL A 135 -2.77 2.10 -2.84
N LEU A 136 -2.96 3.29 -2.27
CA LEU A 136 -3.57 4.46 -2.90
C LEU A 136 -2.52 5.56 -3.05
N PHE A 137 -2.24 6.00 -4.28
CA PHE A 137 -1.21 6.99 -4.57
C PHE A 137 -1.75 8.41 -4.48
N LEU A 138 -1.35 9.14 -3.45
CA LEU A 138 -1.70 10.56 -3.28
C LEU A 138 -0.71 11.47 -4.02
N GLU A 139 0.57 11.15 -3.90
CA GLU A 139 1.66 11.78 -4.65
C GLU A 139 2.58 10.67 -5.18
N ALA A 140 3.08 10.80 -6.41
CA ALA A 140 4.03 9.87 -7.01
C ALA A 140 5.00 10.61 -7.94
N PRO A 141 6.26 10.14 -8.11
CA PRO A 141 7.16 10.66 -9.12
C PRO A 141 6.55 10.53 -10.52
N THR A 142 6.66 11.58 -11.34
CA THR A 142 6.07 11.59 -12.69
C THR A 142 6.76 10.62 -13.65
N HIS A 143 8.08 10.44 -13.50
CA HIS A 143 8.89 9.64 -14.42
C HIS A 143 9.39 8.35 -13.76
N PRO A 144 9.31 7.17 -14.42
CA PRO A 144 9.78 5.91 -13.84
C PRO A 144 11.26 5.90 -13.43
N ALA A 145 12.11 6.64 -14.14
CA ALA A 145 13.53 6.76 -13.81
C ALA A 145 13.81 7.46 -12.46
N ASP A 146 12.83 8.15 -11.90
CA ASP A 146 12.96 8.85 -10.61
C ASP A 146 12.77 7.93 -9.39
N GLY A 147 12.46 6.65 -9.61
CA GLY A 147 12.25 5.67 -8.53
C GLY A 147 10.87 5.76 -7.87
N GLY A 148 10.70 5.10 -6.72
CA GLY A 148 9.40 4.98 -6.04
C GLY A 148 8.45 3.95 -6.66
N LEU A 149 8.97 3.04 -7.49
CA LEU A 149 8.20 2.02 -8.20
C LEU A 149 7.96 0.82 -7.28
N LEU A 150 6.84 0.14 -7.48
CA LEU A 150 6.62 -1.17 -6.87
C LEU A 150 7.45 -2.20 -7.63
N ALA A 151 8.37 -2.87 -6.94
CA ALA A 151 8.98 -4.09 -7.42
C ALA A 151 8.36 -5.27 -6.67
N PHE A 152 7.92 -6.30 -7.38
CA PHE A 152 7.29 -7.46 -6.76
C PHE A 152 7.50 -8.74 -7.56
N HIS A 153 7.44 -9.87 -6.88
CA HIS A 153 7.51 -11.19 -7.51
C HIS A 153 6.47 -12.13 -6.89
N PRO A 154 5.41 -12.50 -7.64
CA PRO A 154 4.38 -13.40 -7.13
C PRO A 154 4.97 -14.77 -6.75
N GLY A 155 4.61 -15.28 -5.57
CA GLY A 155 4.96 -16.64 -5.14
C GLY A 155 6.45 -16.89 -4.88
N SER A 156 7.29 -15.86 -4.81
CA SER A 156 8.70 -16.00 -4.41
C SER A 156 8.92 -15.49 -2.99
N ASP A 157 10.08 -15.86 -2.44
CA ASP A 157 10.68 -15.21 -1.29
C ASP A 157 11.28 -13.83 -1.68
N LEU A 158 11.94 -13.19 -0.71
CA LEU A 158 12.54 -11.87 -0.89
C LEU A 158 13.70 -11.87 -1.89
N GLU A 159 14.42 -12.98 -2.06
CA GLU A 159 15.53 -13.11 -3.02
C GLU A 159 15.02 -13.09 -4.46
N GLY A 160 13.80 -13.61 -4.68
CA GLY A 160 13.12 -13.57 -5.98
C GLY A 160 12.90 -12.16 -6.54
N LEU A 161 13.01 -11.10 -5.74
CA LEU A 161 12.87 -9.72 -6.22
C LEU A 161 13.97 -9.26 -7.18
N ASP A 162 15.13 -9.94 -7.18
CA ASP A 162 16.24 -9.66 -8.08
C ASP A 162 16.40 -10.77 -9.16
N ALA A 163 15.47 -11.73 -9.19
CA ALA A 163 15.45 -12.85 -10.14
C ALA A 163 14.59 -12.56 -11.39
N PRO A 164 14.79 -13.29 -12.51
CA PRO A 164 13.91 -13.24 -13.66
C PRO A 164 12.45 -13.55 -13.26
N GLY A 165 11.51 -12.72 -13.72
CA GLY A 165 10.11 -12.82 -13.33
C GLY A 165 9.67 -11.75 -12.34
N ALA A 166 10.60 -11.07 -11.67
CA ALA A 166 10.31 -9.87 -10.90
C ALA A 166 9.74 -8.78 -11.81
N ARG A 167 8.67 -8.14 -11.34
CA ARG A 167 7.94 -7.09 -12.06
C ARG A 167 8.23 -5.75 -11.42
N LEU A 168 8.39 -4.73 -12.26
CA LEU A 168 8.57 -3.35 -11.85
C LEU A 168 7.44 -2.50 -12.43
N VAL A 169 6.68 -1.83 -11.57
CA VAL A 169 5.49 -1.08 -11.96
C VAL A 169 5.54 0.35 -11.43
N HIS A 170 5.31 1.29 -12.35
CA HIS A 170 5.14 2.71 -12.07
C HIS A 170 3.66 3.05 -11.92
N HIS A 171 3.36 3.93 -10.97
CA HIS A 171 2.03 4.42 -10.67
C HIS A 171 2.04 5.94 -10.65
N ARG A 172 0.89 6.54 -10.97
CA ARG A 172 0.66 7.98 -10.97
C ARG A 172 -0.18 8.38 -9.76
N SER A 173 -0.14 9.65 -9.38
CA SER A 173 -1.09 10.20 -8.42
C SER A 173 -2.52 9.94 -8.86
N GLY A 174 -3.36 9.46 -7.94
CA GLY A 174 -4.72 9.03 -8.19
C GLY A 174 -4.88 7.54 -8.52
N ASP A 175 -3.80 6.83 -8.83
CA ASP A 175 -3.85 5.39 -9.02
C ASP A 175 -3.99 4.65 -7.69
N GLY A 176 -4.47 3.41 -7.78
CA GLY A 176 -4.24 2.41 -6.74
C GLY A 176 -3.79 1.08 -7.33
N TYR A 177 -3.41 0.16 -6.45
CA TYR A 177 -3.30 -1.25 -6.78
C TYR A 177 -3.73 -2.12 -5.61
N LEU A 178 -4.16 -3.34 -5.92
CA LEU A 178 -4.36 -4.40 -4.94
C LEU A 178 -3.28 -5.46 -5.12
N LEU A 179 -2.70 -5.92 -4.01
CA LEU A 179 -1.66 -6.94 -3.96
C LEU A 179 -2.06 -8.06 -2.99
N ARG A 180 -1.78 -9.32 -3.35
CA ARG A 180 -1.73 -10.45 -2.41
C ARG A 180 -0.42 -10.40 -1.62
N SER A 181 -0.33 -9.45 -0.69
CA SER A 181 0.92 -9.08 -0.05
C SER A 181 1.45 -10.14 0.92
N ASP A 182 0.60 -11.06 1.38
CA ASP A 182 0.99 -12.21 2.21
C ASP A 182 1.84 -13.26 1.48
N ARG A 183 1.78 -13.29 0.14
CA ARG A 183 2.44 -14.31 -0.69
C ARG A 183 3.26 -13.72 -1.84
N THR A 184 3.43 -12.42 -1.82
CA THR A 184 4.14 -11.69 -2.87
C THR A 184 5.22 -10.86 -2.22
N ALA A 185 6.47 -11.32 -2.38
CA ALA A 185 7.61 -10.50 -2.02
C ALA A 185 7.55 -9.19 -2.81
N HIS A 186 7.73 -8.08 -2.12
CA HIS A 186 7.66 -6.76 -2.73
C HIS A 186 8.54 -5.73 -2.01
N ARG A 187 8.92 -4.69 -2.75
CA ARG A 187 9.67 -3.52 -2.27
C ARG A 187 9.28 -2.27 -3.07
N VAL A 188 9.66 -1.11 -2.56
CA VAL A 188 9.59 0.16 -3.29
C VAL A 188 11.00 0.60 -3.69
N THR A 189 11.23 0.85 -4.98
CA THR A 189 12.56 1.29 -5.44
C THR A 189 12.93 2.63 -4.82
N PRO A 190 14.23 2.87 -4.51
CA PRO A 190 14.66 4.12 -3.89
C PRO A 190 14.33 5.34 -4.76
N LEU A 191 14.01 6.48 -4.14
CA LEU A 191 13.88 7.76 -4.86
C LEU A 191 15.23 8.24 -5.39
N GLY A 192 15.28 8.65 -6.65
CA GLY A 192 16.53 8.92 -7.37
C GLY A 192 17.15 10.30 -7.14
N ARG A 193 16.35 11.32 -6.80
CA ARG A 193 16.83 12.71 -6.69
C ARG A 193 16.01 13.58 -5.72
N PRO A 194 16.54 14.73 -5.28
CA PRO A 194 15.83 15.65 -4.38
C PRO A 194 14.54 16.21 -4.99
N GLY A 195 13.62 16.63 -4.13
CA GLY A 195 12.35 17.26 -4.52
C GLY A 195 11.26 16.29 -5.00
N LEU A 196 11.55 14.99 -5.03
CA LEU A 196 10.57 13.95 -5.32
C LEU A 196 9.75 13.59 -4.09
N ARG A 197 8.49 13.17 -4.31
CA ARG A 197 7.63 12.64 -3.26
C ARG A 197 6.85 11.44 -3.76
N ARG A 198 6.71 10.45 -2.87
CA ARG A 198 5.77 9.34 -2.99
C ARG A 198 4.99 9.24 -1.68
N THR A 199 3.75 9.69 -1.71
CA THR A 199 2.84 9.70 -0.56
C THR A 199 1.72 8.72 -0.84
N VAL A 200 1.61 7.65 -0.04
CA VAL A 200 0.57 6.63 -0.22
C VAL A 200 -0.18 6.36 1.07
N LEU A 201 -1.46 6.03 0.94
CA LEU A 201 -2.17 5.28 1.96
C LEU A 201 -2.04 3.79 1.63
N ASN A 202 -1.66 2.98 2.60
CA ASN A 202 -1.69 1.52 2.48
C ASN A 202 -2.77 0.98 3.42
N PHE A 203 -3.77 0.30 2.85
CA PHE A 203 -4.86 -0.31 3.58
C PHE A 203 -4.68 -1.83 3.59
N ALA A 204 -4.55 -2.38 4.79
CA ALA A 204 -4.51 -3.82 5.00
C ALA A 204 -5.94 -4.36 5.17
N TYR A 205 -6.27 -5.38 4.41
CA TYR A 205 -7.52 -6.11 4.53
C TYR A 205 -7.26 -7.60 4.69
N THR A 206 -8.24 -8.29 5.27
CA THR A 206 -8.12 -9.72 5.53
C THR A 206 -9.45 -10.44 5.30
N THR A 207 -9.50 -11.72 5.64
CA THR A 207 -10.70 -12.56 5.63
C THR A 207 -11.08 -12.89 7.06
N PRO A 208 -12.35 -13.27 7.36
CA PRO A 208 -12.81 -13.49 8.72
C PRO A 208 -11.94 -14.43 9.56
N GLY A 209 -11.29 -15.41 8.93
CA GLY A 209 -10.42 -16.39 9.60
C GLY A 209 -8.94 -16.01 9.73
N ARG A 210 -8.51 -14.83 9.26
CA ARG A 210 -7.08 -14.46 9.16
C ARG A 210 -6.76 -13.10 9.82
N GLN A 211 -7.23 -12.89 11.05
CA GLN A 211 -7.05 -11.63 11.78
C GLN A 211 -5.72 -11.51 12.55
N GLY A 212 -4.96 -12.59 12.70
CA GLY A 212 -3.69 -12.58 13.43
C GLY A 212 -2.53 -12.01 12.61
N THR A 213 -1.61 -11.35 13.29
CA THR A 213 -0.29 -10.96 12.78
C THR A 213 0.74 -12.05 13.03
N THR A 214 1.84 -12.05 12.27
CA THR A 214 2.91 -13.04 12.41
C THR A 214 4.25 -12.43 12.81
N ALA A 215 4.41 -11.12 12.67
CA ALA A 215 5.64 -10.41 13.03
C ALA A 215 5.37 -9.10 13.80
N PRO A 216 6.30 -8.64 14.65
CA PRO A 216 6.20 -7.34 15.32
C PRO A 216 6.56 -6.15 14.41
N SER A 217 6.65 -6.36 13.10
CA SER A 217 7.17 -5.38 12.12
C SER A 217 6.31 -4.12 12.05
N ALA A 218 4.98 -4.26 12.19
CA ALA A 218 4.01 -3.18 12.21
C ALA A 218 4.33 -2.16 13.31
N SER A 219 4.50 -2.63 14.55
CA SER A 219 4.83 -1.80 15.70
C SER A 219 6.14 -1.04 15.53
N LEU A 220 7.18 -1.71 15.01
CA LEU A 220 8.47 -1.06 14.75
C LEU A 220 8.37 0.07 13.70
N LEU A 221 7.42 -0.04 12.77
CA LEU A 221 7.28 0.90 11.67
C LEU A 221 6.27 2.02 11.99
N TYR A 222 5.22 1.75 12.76
CA TYR A 222 4.02 2.59 12.85
C TYR A 222 3.63 3.07 14.26
N ASP A 223 4.29 2.60 15.33
CA ASP A 223 4.04 3.06 16.71
C ASP A 223 4.65 4.43 17.04
#